data_AF-A0A3S4LUW1-F1
#
_entry.id   AF-A0A3S4LUW1-F1
#
_cell.length_a   1.000
_cell.length_b   1.000
_cell.length_c   1.000
_cell.angle_alpha   90.00
_cell.angle_beta   90.00
_cell.angle_gamma   90.00
#
_symmetry.space_group_name_H-M   'P 1'
#
loop_
_entity.id
_entity.type
_entity.pdbx_description
1 polymer ?
#
loop_
_entity_poly.entity_id
_entity_poly.type
_entity_poly.pdbx_seq_one_letter_code
_entity_poly.pdbx_strand_id
1 'polypeptide(L)'
;MDNFIMDVQGSGYIDFGDGSPLNFFSYAGKNGWPYRSIGKVLIDRGEVKKRKICRCRLYANGGEKHSEAEVRELLEQNPSFVFFKPQSFAPVKGASAVPLIGRASVASDRSIIPPGTTLLAEVPLLDNNGKFSGQYELRLMVALDVGGAIKGQHFDIYQGDWPGCRASCRMV
;
A
#
# COMPACT_ATOMS: atom_id res chain seq x y z
N MET A 1 -10.23 -5.69 8.55
CA MET A 1 -8.93 -5.02 8.33
C MET A 1 -8.66 -4.82 6.84
N ASP A 2 -8.93 -5.83 5.98
CA ASP A 2 -8.84 -5.71 4.51
C ASP A 2 -9.50 -4.45 3.95
N ASN A 3 -10.76 -4.20 4.31
CA ASN A 3 -11.51 -3.05 3.79
C ASN A 3 -10.82 -1.72 4.10
N PHE A 4 -10.31 -1.54 5.32
CA PHE A 4 -9.59 -0.32 5.69
C PHE A 4 -8.28 -0.16 4.89
N ILE A 5 -7.60 -1.27 4.60
CA ILE A 5 -6.37 -1.23 3.80
C ILE A 5 -6.71 -0.88 2.36
N MET A 6 -7.81 -1.41 1.83
CA MET A 6 -8.34 -1.01 0.54
C MET A 6 -8.72 0.47 0.50
N ASP A 7 -9.31 1.02 1.57
CA ASP A 7 -9.59 2.47 1.72
C ASP A 7 -8.32 3.31 1.64
N VAL A 8 -7.27 2.90 2.37
CA VAL A 8 -5.98 3.59 2.37
C VAL A 8 -5.26 3.46 1.02
N GLN A 9 -5.44 2.35 0.31
CA GLN A 9 -4.88 2.15 -1.03
C GLN A 9 -5.66 2.89 -2.12
N GLY A 10 -6.97 3.09 -1.95
CA GLY A 10 -7.85 3.72 -2.94
C GLY A 10 -8.30 2.79 -4.08
N SER A 11 -7.86 1.53 -4.08
CA SER A 11 -8.31 0.51 -5.02
C SER A 11 -8.01 -0.89 -4.51
N GLY A 12 -8.72 -1.90 -5.01
CA GLY A 12 -8.49 -3.29 -4.68
C GLY A 12 -9.15 -4.26 -5.65
N TYR A 13 -8.67 -5.50 -5.64
CA TYR A 13 -9.31 -6.62 -6.32
C TYR A 13 -10.14 -7.40 -5.30
N ILE A 14 -11.35 -7.76 -5.69
CA ILE A 14 -12.26 -8.59 -4.90
C ILE A 14 -12.47 -9.90 -5.64
N ASP A 15 -12.21 -10.99 -4.92
CA ASP A 15 -12.57 -12.34 -5.32
C ASP A 15 -13.93 -12.69 -4.68
N PHE A 16 -14.92 -13.01 -5.50
CA PHE A 16 -16.25 -13.42 -5.03
C PHE A 16 -16.33 -14.92 -4.72
N GLY A 17 -15.30 -15.71 -5.00
CA GLY A 17 -15.23 -17.14 -4.72
C GLY A 17 -16.13 -18.00 -5.61
N ASP A 18 -16.74 -17.43 -6.65
CA ASP A 18 -17.60 -18.08 -7.63
C ASP A 18 -16.84 -18.58 -8.88
N GLY A 19 -15.51 -18.42 -8.88
CA GLY A 19 -14.65 -18.74 -10.03
C GLY A 19 -14.69 -17.70 -11.14
N SER A 20 -15.40 -16.57 -10.94
CA SER A 20 -15.35 -15.43 -11.86
C SER A 20 -14.00 -14.72 -11.78
N PRO A 21 -13.60 -13.97 -12.83
CA PRO A 21 -12.40 -13.15 -12.78
C PRO A 21 -12.45 -12.12 -11.65
N LEU A 22 -11.30 -11.82 -11.06
CA LEU A 22 -11.17 -10.81 -10.01
C LEU A 22 -11.80 -9.48 -10.46
N ASN A 23 -12.70 -8.95 -9.62
CA ASN A 23 -13.36 -7.69 -9.89
C ASN A 23 -12.52 -6.54 -9.33
N PHE A 24 -12.16 -5.59 -10.19
CA PHE A 24 -11.40 -4.41 -9.78
C PHE A 24 -12.34 -3.31 -9.30
N PHE A 25 -12.05 -2.78 -8.13
CA PHE A 25 -12.76 -1.66 -7.53
C PHE A 25 -11.83 -0.47 -7.42
N SER A 26 -12.17 0.62 -8.10
CA SER A 26 -11.40 1.87 -8.08
C SER A 26 -12.10 2.95 -7.24
N TYR A 27 -11.30 3.91 -6.76
CA TYR A 27 -11.79 5.06 -6.01
C TYR A 27 -12.95 5.77 -6.74
N ALA A 28 -14.07 5.95 -6.05
CA ALA A 28 -15.23 6.70 -6.53
C ALA A 28 -15.46 8.00 -5.75
N GLY A 29 -15.10 8.04 -4.46
CA GLY A 29 -15.30 9.22 -3.63
C GLY A 29 -14.94 9.01 -2.16
N LYS A 30 -15.17 10.03 -1.34
CA LYS A 30 -14.96 10.00 0.12
C LYS A 30 -16.10 10.69 0.86
N ASN A 31 -16.31 10.33 2.12
CA ASN A 31 -17.39 10.85 2.97
C ASN A 31 -17.20 12.27 3.53
N GLY A 32 -16.19 13.03 3.08
CA GLY A 32 -15.97 14.43 3.47
C GLY A 32 -15.26 14.67 4.81
N TRP A 33 -15.06 13.63 5.64
CA TRP A 33 -14.33 13.74 6.90
C TRP A 33 -12.81 13.66 6.71
N PRO A 34 -12.01 14.29 7.58
CA PRO A 34 -10.55 14.22 7.49
C PRO A 34 -10.03 12.82 7.87
N TYR A 35 -9.05 12.34 7.11
CA TYR A 35 -8.36 11.08 7.40
C TYR A 35 -7.55 11.19 8.68
N ARG A 36 -7.69 10.21 9.58
CA ARG A 36 -6.83 10.03 10.76
C ARG A 36 -5.99 8.76 10.61
N SER A 37 -4.68 8.89 10.80
CA SER A 37 -3.77 7.76 10.69
C SER A 37 -3.96 6.77 11.84
N ILE A 38 -4.51 5.59 11.52
CA ILE A 38 -4.60 4.46 12.46
C ILE A 38 -3.21 4.02 12.93
N GLY A 39 -2.21 4.10 12.05
CA GLY A 39 -0.82 3.82 12.43
C GLY A 39 -0.31 4.74 13.52
N LYS A 40 -0.72 6.02 13.51
CA LYS A 40 -0.40 6.95 14.59
C LYS A 40 -1.12 6.58 15.90
N VAL A 41 -2.39 6.17 15.83
CA VAL A 41 -3.14 5.70 17.02
C VAL A 41 -2.45 4.52 17.68
N LEU A 42 -1.97 3.53 16.91
CA LEU A 42 -1.22 2.39 17.43
C LEU A 42 0.15 2.77 18.01
N ILE A 43 0.79 3.81 17.48
CA ILE A 43 2.03 4.35 18.06
C ILE A 43 1.74 5.03 19.40
N ASP A 44 0.70 5.86 19.44
CA ASP A 44 0.29 6.60 20.64
C ASP A 44 -0.16 5.65 21.77
N ARG A 45 -0.77 4.50 21.42
CA ARG A 45 -1.10 3.39 22.35
C ARG A 45 0.12 2.56 22.78
N GLY A 46 1.28 2.76 22.16
CA GLY A 46 2.52 2.02 22.48
C GLY A 46 2.61 0.61 21.88
N GLU A 47 1.63 0.18 21.09
CA GLU A 47 1.56 -1.15 20.50
C GLU A 47 2.56 -1.35 19.35
N VAL A 48 2.89 -0.27 18.63
CA VAL A 48 3.85 -0.29 17.52
C VAL A 48 4.85 0.85 17.61
N LYS A 49 6.14 0.54 17.49
CA LYS A 49 7.18 1.57 17.38
C LYS A 49 7.03 2.33 16.05
N LYS A 50 7.12 3.66 16.08
CA LYS A 50 7.03 4.55 14.90
C LYS A 50 7.85 4.09 13.70
N ARG A 51 9.10 3.62 13.95
CA ARG A 51 10.02 3.13 12.89
C ARG A 51 9.62 1.78 12.26
N LYS A 52 8.62 1.08 12.81
CA LYS A 52 8.17 -0.25 12.37
C LYS A 52 6.73 -0.24 11.85
N ILE A 53 6.10 0.94 11.76
CA ILE A 53 4.75 1.04 11.24
C ILE A 53 4.79 0.81 9.72
N CYS A 54 4.17 -0.26 9.25
CA CYS A 54 4.02 -0.56 7.83
C CYS A 54 2.70 -1.31 7.60
N ARG A 55 2.23 -1.41 6.36
CA ARG A 55 0.97 -2.06 6.01
C ARG A 55 0.86 -3.49 6.59
N CYS A 56 1.90 -4.30 6.42
CA CYS A 56 1.92 -5.66 6.97
C CYS A 56 1.87 -5.67 8.51
N ARG A 57 2.50 -4.68 9.16
CA ARG A 57 2.49 -4.56 10.62
C ARG A 57 1.15 -4.09 11.15
N LEU A 58 0.49 -3.19 10.43
CA LEU A 58 -0.91 -2.81 10.69
C LEU A 58 -1.80 -4.03 10.56
N TYR A 59 -1.65 -4.80 9.49
CA TYR A 59 -2.41 -6.02 9.26
C TYR A 59 -2.22 -7.04 10.39
N ALA A 60 -0.97 -7.42 10.67
CA ALA A 60 -0.64 -8.42 11.68
C ALA A 60 -1.00 -7.98 13.10
N ASN A 61 -0.79 -6.70 13.45
CA ASN A 61 -1.13 -6.21 14.79
C ASN A 61 -2.60 -5.81 14.92
N GLY A 62 -3.33 -5.49 13.85
CA GLY A 62 -4.76 -5.21 13.95
C GLY A 62 -5.59 -6.47 13.79
N GLY A 63 -5.43 -7.19 12.69
CA GLY A 63 -6.30 -8.31 12.31
C GLY A 63 -5.99 -9.67 12.94
N GLU A 64 -4.72 -9.97 13.28
CA GLU A 64 -4.35 -11.30 13.77
C GLU A 64 -4.23 -11.38 15.31
N LYS A 65 -4.07 -10.24 15.99
CA LYS A 65 -3.80 -10.19 17.44
C LYS A 65 -4.94 -9.69 18.30
N HIS A 66 -5.94 -9.05 17.71
CA HIS A 66 -7.07 -8.46 18.42
C HIS A 66 -8.38 -9.05 17.96
N SER A 67 -9.37 -9.00 18.84
CA SER A 67 -10.76 -9.34 18.54
C SER A 67 -11.37 -8.37 17.53
N GLU A 68 -12.41 -8.79 16.82
CA GLU A 68 -13.12 -7.93 15.86
C GLU A 68 -13.64 -6.63 16.50
N ALA A 69 -14.02 -6.67 17.77
CA ALA A 69 -14.51 -5.51 18.51
C ALA A 69 -13.41 -4.45 18.72
N GLU A 70 -12.20 -4.88 19.10
CA GLU A 70 -11.04 -3.99 19.27
C GLU A 70 -10.57 -3.42 17.92
N VAL A 71 -10.60 -4.24 16.86
CA VAL A 71 -10.29 -3.78 15.50
C VAL A 71 -11.29 -2.72 15.06
N ARG A 72 -12.57 -2.94 15.32
CA ARG A 72 -13.61 -1.97 15.01
C ARG A 72 -13.40 -0.65 15.77
N GLU A 73 -13.17 -0.70 17.07
CA GLU A 73 -12.91 0.49 17.89
C GLU A 73 -11.68 1.28 17.38
N LEU A 74 -10.62 0.56 16.98
CA LEU A 74 -9.44 1.15 16.39
C LEU A 74 -9.78 1.84 15.05
N LEU A 75 -10.50 1.16 14.15
CA LEU A 75 -10.86 1.69 12.83
C LEU A 75 -11.81 2.89 12.93
N GLU A 76 -12.72 2.90 13.90
CA GLU A 76 -13.65 4.01 14.18
C GLU A 76 -12.91 5.30 14.60
N GLN A 77 -11.64 5.24 15.01
CA GLN A 77 -10.82 6.43 15.24
C GLN A 77 -10.56 7.22 13.95
N ASN A 78 -10.68 6.60 12.78
CA ASN A 78 -10.62 7.26 11.48
C ASN A 78 -12.04 7.52 10.95
N PRO A 79 -12.55 8.75 11.02
CA PRO A 79 -13.89 9.07 10.51
C PRO A 79 -13.95 9.10 8.97
N SER A 80 -12.82 9.10 8.27
CA SER A 80 -12.77 9.09 6.81
C SER A 80 -13.12 7.72 6.25
N PHE A 81 -14.05 7.69 5.30
CA PHE A 81 -14.50 6.50 4.59
C PHE A 81 -14.41 6.71 3.08
N VAL A 82 -13.99 5.67 2.36
CA VAL A 82 -13.80 5.68 0.90
C VAL A 82 -14.90 4.87 0.23
N PHE A 83 -15.45 5.43 -0.84
CA PHE A 83 -16.41 4.73 -1.69
C PHE A 83 -15.72 4.28 -2.97
N PHE A 84 -16.07 3.08 -3.43
CA PHE A 84 -15.52 2.49 -4.63
C PHE A 84 -16.60 2.27 -5.69
N LYS A 85 -16.16 2.17 -6.94
CA LYS A 85 -16.99 1.77 -8.06
C LYS A 85 -16.38 0.54 -8.72
N PRO A 86 -17.22 -0.44 -9.13
CA PRO A 86 -16.73 -1.57 -9.90
C PRO A 86 -16.25 -1.07 -11.27
N GLN A 87 -15.13 -1.61 -11.72
CA GLN A 87 -14.57 -1.31 -13.03
C GLN A 87 -14.21 -2.64 -13.71
N SER A 88 -14.68 -2.81 -14.95
CA SER A 88 -14.31 -3.97 -15.77
C SER A 88 -12.80 -4.08 -15.82
N PHE A 89 -12.28 -5.26 -15.45
CA PHE A 89 -10.86 -5.60 -15.28
C PHE A 89 -9.92 -4.56 -15.91
N ALA A 90 -9.51 -3.60 -15.09
CA ALA A 90 -8.54 -2.60 -15.51
C ALA A 90 -7.19 -2.99 -14.91
N PRO A 91 -6.09 -2.99 -15.69
CA PRO A 91 -4.78 -3.11 -15.09
C PRO A 91 -4.58 -1.96 -14.09
N VAL A 92 -3.92 -2.22 -12.95
CA VAL A 92 -3.62 -1.18 -11.95
C VAL A 92 -2.87 -0.05 -12.64
N LYS A 93 -3.48 1.13 -12.76
CA LYS A 93 -2.87 2.30 -13.38
C LYS A 93 -2.36 3.23 -12.30
N GLY A 94 -1.09 3.64 -12.42
CA GLY A 94 -0.53 4.69 -11.57
C GLY A 94 -1.08 6.07 -11.95
N ALA A 95 -0.62 7.10 -11.25
CA ALA A 95 -0.99 8.49 -11.53
C ALA A 95 -0.62 8.96 -12.95
N SER A 96 0.24 8.24 -13.67
CA SER A 96 0.58 8.49 -15.07
C SER A 96 -0.36 7.79 -16.07
N ALA A 97 -1.45 7.17 -15.61
CA ALA A 97 -2.40 6.38 -16.40
C ALA A 97 -1.80 5.15 -17.14
N VAL A 98 -0.54 4.83 -16.86
CA VAL A 98 0.17 3.65 -17.37
C VAL A 98 -0.03 2.47 -16.43
N PRO A 99 -0.31 1.26 -16.95
CA PRO A 99 -0.31 0.02 -16.17
C PRO A 99 0.98 -0.17 -15.38
N LEU A 100 0.87 -0.36 -14.07
CA LEU A 100 1.99 -0.60 -13.16
C LEU A 100 2.38 -2.08 -13.19
N ILE A 101 3.65 -2.35 -13.50
CA ILE A 101 4.22 -3.69 -13.46
C ILE A 101 4.91 -3.88 -12.11
N GLY A 102 4.57 -4.97 -11.42
CA GLY A 102 5.17 -5.34 -10.13
C GLY A 102 6.70 -5.41 -10.23
N ARG A 103 7.39 -4.76 -9.30
CA ARG A 103 8.85 -4.63 -9.16
C ARG A 103 9.58 -3.97 -10.32
N ALA A 104 8.85 -3.40 -11.29
CA ALA A 104 9.39 -2.64 -12.41
C ALA A 104 8.85 -1.20 -12.45
N SER A 105 8.00 -0.82 -11.49
CA SER A 105 7.43 0.52 -11.39
C SER A 105 7.55 1.08 -9.97
N VAL A 106 7.79 2.38 -9.87
CA VAL A 106 7.95 3.08 -8.59
C VAL A 106 7.12 4.37 -8.52
N ALA A 107 6.70 4.71 -7.31
CA ALA A 107 6.24 6.05 -6.99
C ALA A 107 7.43 6.93 -6.59
N SER A 108 7.47 8.16 -7.10
CA SER A 108 8.56 9.11 -6.84
C SER A 108 8.05 10.54 -6.70
N ASP A 109 8.92 11.44 -6.23
CA ASP A 109 8.64 12.87 -6.18
C ASP A 109 8.84 13.51 -7.56
N ARG A 110 7.74 13.97 -8.19
CA ARG A 110 7.77 14.62 -9.53
C ARG A 110 8.69 15.82 -9.63
N SER A 111 8.97 16.50 -8.52
CA SER A 111 9.83 17.68 -8.51
C SER A 111 11.31 17.34 -8.75
N ILE A 112 11.72 16.12 -8.43
CA ILE A 112 13.10 15.66 -8.56
C ILE A 112 13.21 14.60 -9.66
N ILE A 113 12.25 13.69 -9.72
CA ILE A 113 12.24 12.55 -10.64
C ILE A 113 10.93 12.60 -11.43
N PRO A 114 10.98 13.13 -12.66
CA PRO A 114 9.80 13.20 -13.51
C PRO A 114 9.24 11.80 -13.82
N PRO A 115 7.91 11.67 -13.98
CA PRO A 115 7.31 10.46 -14.49
C PRO A 115 7.91 10.05 -15.84
N GLY A 116 8.16 8.76 -16.04
CA GLY A 116 8.83 8.20 -17.21
C GLY A 116 10.34 8.01 -17.04
N THR A 117 10.95 8.52 -15.95
CA THR A 117 12.39 8.33 -15.67
C THR A 117 12.72 6.86 -15.47
N THR A 118 13.73 6.37 -16.19
CA THR A 118 14.32 5.04 -16.00
C THR A 118 15.33 5.07 -14.86
N LEU A 119 15.20 4.11 -13.95
CA LEU A 119 16.02 3.97 -12.75
C LEU A 119 16.69 2.60 -12.76
N LEU A 120 17.99 2.57 -12.56
CA LEU A 120 18.72 1.36 -12.21
C LEU A 120 19.04 1.43 -10.72
N ALA A 121 18.50 0.50 -9.94
CA ALA A 121 18.66 0.51 -8.48
C ALA A 121 18.98 -0.86 -7.93
N GLU A 122 19.83 -0.88 -6.90
CA GLU A 122 20.05 -2.05 -6.05
C GLU A 122 18.95 -2.08 -4.97
N VAL A 123 17.99 -2.99 -5.14
CA VAL A 123 16.87 -3.13 -4.22
C VAL A 123 17.24 -4.13 -3.12
N PRO A 124 17.17 -3.74 -1.84
CA PRO A 124 17.48 -4.65 -0.75
C PRO A 124 16.45 -5.79 -0.67
N LEU A 125 16.93 -7.02 -0.57
CA LEU A 125 16.07 -8.18 -0.33
C LEU A 125 15.71 -8.27 1.15
N LEU A 126 14.45 -8.54 1.41
CA LEU A 126 13.91 -8.73 2.75
C LEU A 126 13.56 -10.21 2.96
N ASP A 127 13.81 -10.72 4.16
CA ASP A 127 13.35 -12.04 4.57
C ASP A 127 11.83 -12.06 4.82
N ASN A 128 11.27 -13.24 5.13
CA ASN A 128 9.84 -13.40 5.43
C ASN A 128 9.36 -12.55 6.61
N ASN A 129 10.27 -12.07 7.46
CA ASN A 129 9.99 -11.22 8.61
C ASN A 129 10.16 -9.72 8.29
N GLY A 130 10.44 -9.37 7.04
CA GLY A 130 10.67 -7.99 6.59
C GLY A 130 12.02 -7.42 7.05
N LYS A 131 12.98 -8.27 7.43
CA LYS A 131 14.34 -7.87 7.82
C LYS A 131 15.26 -7.99 6.62
N PHE A 132 16.18 -7.03 6.49
CA PHE A 132 17.20 -7.05 5.44
C PHE A 132 18.03 -8.34 5.51
N SER A 133 18.08 -9.07 4.39
CA SER A 133 18.77 -10.36 4.29
C SER A 133 20.28 -10.23 4.07
N GLY A 134 20.79 -9.01 3.85
CA GLY A 134 22.19 -8.78 3.47
C GLY A 134 22.43 -8.79 1.96
N GLN A 135 21.41 -9.09 1.16
CA GLN A 135 21.53 -9.22 -0.29
C GLN A 135 20.79 -8.08 -0.99
N TYR A 136 21.30 -7.69 -2.16
CA TYR A 136 20.69 -6.71 -3.04
C TYR A 136 20.36 -7.36 -4.39
N GLU A 137 19.34 -6.85 -5.04
CA GLU A 137 18.95 -7.24 -6.39
C GLU A 137 18.98 -6.02 -7.29
N LEU A 138 19.80 -6.08 -8.34
CA LEU A 138 19.87 -5.01 -9.33
C LEU A 138 18.64 -5.06 -10.23
N ARG A 139 17.85 -3.98 -10.23
CA ARG A 139 16.59 -3.90 -10.98
C ARG A 139 16.51 -2.62 -11.79
N LEU A 140 15.96 -2.75 -13.00
CA LEU A 140 15.49 -1.61 -13.80
C LEU A 140 14.02 -1.34 -13.46
N MET A 141 13.72 -0.07 -13.18
CA MET A 141 12.38 0.39 -12.82
C MET A 141 12.07 1.71 -13.51
N VAL A 142 10.78 2.03 -13.65
CA VAL A 142 10.31 3.30 -14.21
C VAL A 142 9.47 4.05 -13.19
N ALA A 143 9.72 5.35 -13.04
CA ALA A 143 8.89 6.25 -12.23
C ALA A 143 7.54 6.45 -12.92
N LEU A 144 6.49 5.76 -12.46
CA LEU A 144 5.16 5.79 -13.11
C LEU A 144 4.05 6.29 -12.18
N ASP A 145 4.34 6.42 -10.89
CA ASP A 145 3.36 6.80 -9.89
C ASP A 145 3.84 7.95 -8.98
N VAL A 146 2.91 8.52 -8.22
CA VAL A 146 3.21 9.51 -7.19
C VAL A 146 2.50 9.20 -5.89
N GLY A 147 3.19 9.42 -4.77
CA GLY A 147 2.59 9.36 -3.45
C GLY A 147 2.66 10.71 -2.76
N GLY A 148 1.58 11.12 -2.07
CA GLY A 148 1.57 12.36 -1.30
C GLY A 148 2.65 12.40 -0.20
N ALA A 149 3.00 11.24 0.36
CA ALA A 149 4.06 11.06 1.35
C ALA A 149 5.45 10.78 0.76
N ILE A 150 5.56 10.59 -0.55
CA ILE A 150 6.81 10.28 -1.24
C ILE A 150 7.43 11.58 -1.70
N LYS A 151 8.44 12.04 -0.97
CA LYS A 151 9.12 13.34 -1.16
C LYS A 151 10.63 13.17 -1.14
N GLY A 152 11.34 13.98 -1.91
CA GLY A 152 12.81 13.92 -1.93
C GLY A 152 13.33 12.67 -2.66
N GLN A 153 14.39 12.07 -2.12
CA GLN A 153 15.01 10.83 -2.61
C GLN A 153 14.31 9.54 -2.10
N HIS A 154 13.02 9.64 -1.78
CA HIS A 154 12.21 8.51 -1.36
C HIS A 154 11.51 7.89 -2.57
N PHE A 155 11.62 6.57 -2.72
CA PHE A 155 10.88 5.77 -3.70
C PHE A 155 10.01 4.72 -3.01
N ASP A 156 8.76 4.56 -3.47
CA ASP A 156 7.93 3.41 -3.09
C ASP A 156 7.84 2.44 -4.28
N ILE A 157 8.34 1.22 -4.10
CA ILE A 157 8.36 0.21 -5.15
C ILE A 157 7.00 -0.48 -5.20
N TYR A 158 6.36 -0.44 -6.38
CA TYR A 158 5.12 -1.19 -6.59
C TYR A 158 5.43 -2.68 -6.64
N GLN A 159 5.01 -3.46 -5.64
CA GLN A 159 5.32 -4.89 -5.56
C GLN A 159 4.43 -5.79 -6.43
N GLY A 160 3.31 -5.28 -6.95
CA GLY A 160 2.30 -6.05 -7.67
C GLY A 160 1.09 -6.44 -6.80
N ASP A 161 0.16 -7.17 -7.43
CA ASP A 161 -1.08 -7.62 -6.81
C ASP A 161 -0.88 -8.84 -5.89
N TRP A 162 -1.76 -8.98 -4.90
CA TRP A 162 -1.78 -10.06 -3.89
C TRP A 162 -1.90 -11.46 -4.56
N PRO A 163 -1.26 -12.55 -4.06
CA PRO A 163 -0.93 -12.90 -2.66
C PRO A 163 0.53 -12.71 -2.21
N GLY A 164 1.45 -12.28 -3.09
CA GLY A 164 2.88 -12.20 -2.81
C GLY A 164 3.32 -11.10 -1.83
N CYS A 165 2.40 -10.28 -1.33
CA CYS A 165 2.70 -9.04 -0.61
C CYS A 165 2.73 -9.18 0.92
N ARG A 166 2.89 -10.40 1.46
CA ARG A 166 2.95 -10.63 2.92
C ARG A 166 4.24 -10.10 3.57
N ALA A 167 5.37 -10.14 2.85
CA ALA A 167 6.70 -9.94 3.44
C ALA A 167 7.32 -8.54 3.25
N SER A 168 6.85 -7.74 2.31
CA SER A 168 7.46 -6.43 2.01
C SER A 168 6.87 -5.35 2.92
N CYS A 169 7.51 -5.15 4.07
CA CYS A 169 7.24 -4.01 4.93
C CYS A 169 7.69 -2.74 4.18
N ARG A 170 6.71 -1.97 3.68
CA ARG A 170 6.90 -0.59 3.19
C ARG A 170 7.75 0.17 4.21
N MET A 171 9.02 0.46 3.89
CA MET A 171 9.74 1.49 4.60
C MET A 171 9.24 2.83 4.05
N VAL A 172 8.75 3.66 4.96
CA VAL A 172 8.57 5.10 4.76
C VAL A 172 9.93 5.78 4.97
#